data_AF-A0A7C4T0M5-F1
#
_entry.id   AF-A0A7C4T0M5-F1
#
_cell.length_a   1.000
_cell.length_b   1.000
_cell.length_c   1.000
_cell.angle_alpha   90.00
_cell.angle_beta   90.00
_cell.angle_gamma   90.00
#
_symmetry.space_group_name_H-M   'P 1'
#
loop_
_entity.id
_entity.type
_entity.pdbx_description
1 polymer ?
#
loop_
_entity_poly.entity_id
_entity_poly.type
_entity_poly.pdbx_seq_one_letter_code
_entity_poly.pdbx_strand_id
1 'polypeptide(L)' 'MTKNAFLSSTLVQDGVLRNLQVMAESTQRLSDQVKENHPTIDWHKIAGFRNILVHDYLGVDIE' A
#
# COMPACT_ATOMS: atom_id res chain seq x y z
N MET A 1 -15.63 -1.16 11.94
CA MET A 1 -15.97 -0.06 11.01
C MET A 1 -16.66 -0.66 9.81
N THR A 2 -17.80 -0.10 9.37
CA THR A 2 -18.51 -0.56 8.16
C THR A 2 -17.89 0.09 6.91
N LYS A 3 -18.16 -0.44 5.71
CA LYS A 3 -17.72 0.18 4.44
C LYS A 3 -18.16 1.65 4.38
N ASN A 4 -19.42 1.94 4.69
CA ASN A 4 -19.94 3.31 4.70
C ASN A 4 -19.21 4.22 5.70
N ALA A 5 -18.87 3.71 6.88
CA ALA A 5 -18.14 4.49 7.89
C ALA A 5 -16.69 4.79 7.47
N PHE A 6 -16.07 3.92 6.67
CA PHE A 6 -14.77 4.16 6.04
C PHE A 6 -14.88 5.21 4.92
N LEU A 7 -15.84 5.04 4.01
CA LEU A 7 -16.07 5.95 2.88
C LEU A 7 -16.45 7.38 3.33
N SER A 8 -17.08 7.52 4.50
CA SER A 8 -17.45 8.83 5.06
C SER A 8 -16.32 9.54 5.81
N SER A 9 -15.13 8.95 5.94
CA SER A 9 -14.06 9.53 6.77
C SER A 9 -12.74 9.61 6.02
N THR A 10 -12.43 10.80 5.47
CA THR A 10 -11.16 11.09 4.82
C THR A 10 -9.97 10.87 5.75
N LEU A 11 -10.09 11.24 7.03
CA LEU A 11 -9.03 10.99 8.02
C LEU A 11 -8.67 9.49 8.14
N VAL A 12 -9.69 8.63 8.12
CA VAL A 12 -9.48 7.18 8.17
C VAL A 12 -8.88 6.68 6.86
N GLN A 13 -9.37 7.16 5.72
CA GLN A 13 -8.83 6.82 4.41
C GLN A 13 -7.35 7.18 4.30
N ASP A 14 -6.99 8.42 4.65
CA ASP A 14 -5.62 8.93 4.69
C ASP A 14 -4.74 8.07 5.61
N GLY A 15 -5.24 7.72 6.80
CA GLY A 15 -4.54 6.85 7.74
C GLY A 15 -4.28 5.45 7.17
N VAL A 16 -5.27 4.86 6.49
CA VAL A 16 -5.13 3.55 5.85
C VAL A 16 -4.14 3.62 4.68
N LEU A 17 -4.25 4.61 3.79
CA LEU A 17 -3.34 4.80 2.66
C LEU A 17 -1.91 5.02 3.15
N ARG A 18 -1.71 5.83 4.21
CA ARG A 18 -0.40 6.04 4.82
C ARG A 18 0.19 4.75 5.36
N ASN A 19 -0.61 3.93 6.04
CA ASN A 19 -0.14 2.64 6.56
C ASN A 19 0.26 1.70 5.42
N LEU A 20 -0.53 1.64 4.35
CA LEU A 20 -0.21 0.86 3.16
C LEU A 20 1.10 1.32 2.50
N GLN A 21 1.30 2.64 2.37
CA GLN A 21 2.54 3.21 1.86
C GLN A 21 3.76 2.81 2.70
N VAL A 22 3.66 2.91 4.03
CA VAL A 22 4.75 2.55 4.96
C VAL A 22 5.09 1.06 4.86
N MET A 23 4.08 0.19 4.76
CA MET A 23 4.31 -1.24 4.55
C MET A 23 5.01 -1.50 3.22
N ALA A 24 4.54 -0.90 2.12
CA ALA A 24 5.15 -1.07 0.80
C ALA A 24 6.61 -0.58 0.77
N GLU A 25 6.90 0.59 1.34
CA GLU A 25 8.27 1.11 1.49
C GLU A 25 9.16 0.16 2.30
N SER A 26 8.62 -0.46 3.36
CA SER A 26 9.38 -1.40 4.20
C SER A 26 9.79 -2.65 3.43
N THR A 27 8.97 -3.13 2.48
CA THR A 27 9.31 -4.30 1.66
C THR A 27 10.53 -4.07 0.75
N GLN A 28 10.80 -2.82 0.36
CA GLN A 28 11.98 -2.49 -0.46
C GLN A 28 13.29 -2.69 0.30
N ARG A 29 13.25 -2.58 1.63
CA ARG A 29 14.40 -2.75 2.53
C ARG A 29 14.68 -4.21 2.89
N LEU A 30 13.80 -5.14 2.52
CA LEU A 30 14.04 -6.56 2.70
C LEU A 30 15.22 -7.00 1.82
N SER A 31 16.05 -7.88 2.36
CA SER A 31 17.16 -8.47 1.59
C SER A 31 16.63 -9.34 0.46
N ASP A 32 17.45 -9.52 -0.58
CA ASP A 32 17.08 -10.34 -1.73
C ASP A 32 16.86 -11.80 -1.32
N GLN A 33 17.64 -12.31 -0.35
CA GLN A 33 17.43 -13.64 0.22
C GLN A 33 16.00 -13.83 0.80
N VAL A 34 15.44 -12.81 1.47
CA VAL A 34 14.07 -12.89 1.99
C VAL A 34 13.07 -12.93 0.83
N LYS A 35 13.29 -12.10 -0.20
CA LYS A 35 12.39 -12.04 -1.36
C LYS A 35 12.42 -13.35 -2.16
N GLU A 36 13.60 -13.91 -2.36
CA GLU A 36 13.83 -15.19 -3.04
C GLU A 36 13.20 -16.38 -2.31
N ASN A 37 13.22 -16.37 -0.97
CA ASN A 37 12.56 -17.40 -0.15
C ASN A 37 11.02 -17.33 -0.18
N HIS A 38 10.46 -16.25 -0.72
CA HIS A 38 9.01 -16.03 -0.82
C HIS A 38 8.61 -15.64 -2.24
N PRO A 39 8.82 -16.53 -3.24
CA PRO A 39 8.61 -16.21 -4.65
C PRO A 39 7.12 -16.10 -5.03
N THR A 40 6.22 -16.56 -4.16
CA THR A 40 4.76 -16.40 -4.35
C THR A 40 4.28 -14.97 -4.13
N ILE A 41 5.11 -14.13 -3.50
CA ILE A 41 4.81 -12.71 -3.26
C ILE A 41 5.36 -11.91 -4.45
N ASP A 42 4.50 -11.11 -5.06
CA ASP A 42 4.88 -10.22 -6.16
C ASP A 42 5.52 -8.93 -5.61
N TRP A 43 6.78 -9.04 -5.19
CA TRP A 43 7.56 -7.94 -4.62
C TRP A 43 7.64 -6.72 -5.54
N HIS A 44 7.66 -6.95 -6.86
CA HIS A 44 7.69 -5.88 -7.85
C HIS A 44 6.39 -5.09 -7.85
N LYS A 45 5.23 -5.76 -7.80
CA LYS A 45 3.93 -5.08 -7.66
C LYS A 45 3.81 -4.30 -6.35
N ILE A 46 4.33 -4.83 -5.23
CA ILE A 46 4.30 -4.11 -3.96
C ILE A 46 5.14 -2.82 -4.04
N ALA A 47 6.33 -2.90 -4.64
CA ALA A 47 7.16 -1.73 -4.88
C ALA A 47 6.50 -0.72 -5.83
N GLY A 48 5.84 -1.20 -6.90
CA GLY A 48 5.08 -0.37 -7.84
C GLY A 48 3.87 0.31 -7.19
N PHE A 49 3.17 -0.38 -6.29
CA PHE A 49 2.02 0.16 -5.57
C PHE A 49 2.37 1.38 -4.72
N ARG A 50 3.56 1.42 -4.12
CA ARG A 50 4.07 2.62 -3.42
C ARG A 50 4.11 3.84 -4.34
N ASN A 51 4.47 3.67 -5.62
CA ASN A 51 4.53 4.78 -6.56
C ASN A 51 3.13 5.30 -6.90
N ILE A 52 2.14 4.41 -7.02
CA ILE A 52 0.73 4.78 -7.20
C ILE A 52 0.25 5.61 -6.00
N LEU A 53 0.49 5.14 -4.78
CA LEU A 53 0.07 5.85 -3.56
C LEU A 53 0.69 7.25 -3.41
N VAL A 54 1.90 7.47 -3.92
CA VAL A 54 2.62 8.75 -3.75
C VAL A 54 2.37 9.73 -4.89
N HIS A 55 2.20 9.24 -6.12
CA HIS A 55 2.03 10.10 -7.31
C HIS A 55 0.56 10.29 -7.70
N ASP A 56 -0.31 9.34 -7.35
CA ASP A 56 -1.70 9.28 -7.79
C ASP A 56 -2.67 9.40 -6.60
N TYR A 57 -2.29 10.16 -5.57
CA TYR A 57 -3.09 10.37 -4.35
C TYR A 57 -4.54 10.86 -4.66
N LEU A 58 -4.76 11.44 -5.85
CA LEU A 58 -6.07 11.90 -6.34
C LEU A 58 -6.82 10.85 -7.20
N GLY A 59 -6.17 9.75 -7.60
CA GLY A 59 -6.69 8.76 -8.55
C GLY A 59 -6.94 7.36 -7.97
N VAL A 60 -6.62 7.11 -6.69
CA VAL A 60 -6.94 5.84 -6.03
C VAL A 60 -8.46 5.74 -5.85
N ASP A 61 -9.07 4.80 -6.57
CA ASP A 61 -10.47 4.46 -6.38
C ASP A 61 -10.65 3.76 -5.02
N ILE A 62 -11.50 4.36 -4.19
CA ILE A 62 -11.80 3.90 -2.83
C ILE A 62 -13.17 3.18 -2.75
N GLU A 63 -13.92 3.10 -3.86
CA GLU A 63 -15.25 2.47 -3.93
C GLU A 63 -15.28 1.01 -4.42
#